data_AF-D6GUU4-F1
#
_entry.id   AF-D6GUU4-F1
#
_cell.length_a   1.000
_cell.length_b   1.000
_cell.length_c   1.000
_cell.angle_alpha   90.00
_cell.angle_beta   90.00
_cell.angle_gamma   90.00
#
_symmetry.space_group_name_H-M   'P 1'
#
loop_
_entity.id
_entity.type
_entity.pdbx_description
1 polymer ?
#
loop_
_entity_poly.entity_id
_entity_poly.type
_entity_poly.pdbx_seq_one_letter_code
_entity_poly.pdbx_strand_id
1 'polypeptide(L)'
;MMIYRIVSRKLGKKEDFIYFAVNYIAPSMIKVSSNTKLCFNSKIYVDDDIAYYNKKYLGKIIDYKSSSDIIVSTDYSIKYTGGYSLDGKKIFLDKNFPKSITVKGKAVNTVDSIARHHELVEKWMIDLGYKYAYSHRIATSVEREFISMLGINWNDYDKYLGRHLHENYRRKLENSPLDLDLIPYVESKDTLALKEIKESINTMIIDIAQ
;
A
#
# COMPACT_ATOMS: atom_id res chain seq x y z
N MET A 1 -2.32 23.81 -0.26
CA MET A 1 -1.18 23.18 -0.96
C MET A 1 -0.66 21.90 -0.29
N MET A 2 -0.88 20.75 -0.93
CA MET A 2 -0.35 19.42 -0.56
C MET A 2 0.94 19.09 -1.31
N ILE A 3 1.76 18.17 -0.78
CA ILE A 3 3.01 17.73 -1.42
C ILE A 3 2.87 16.27 -1.85
N TYR A 4 3.19 16.00 -3.12
CA TYR A 4 3.24 14.66 -3.68
C TYR A 4 4.63 14.37 -4.23
N ARG A 5 5.03 13.10 -4.27
CA ARG A 5 6.27 12.64 -4.90
C ARG A 5 5.95 11.76 -6.10
N ILE A 6 6.61 12.01 -7.22
CA ILE A 6 6.46 11.19 -8.43
C ILE A 6 6.95 9.77 -8.15
N VAL A 7 6.05 8.79 -8.21
CA VAL A 7 6.37 7.36 -8.05
C VAL A 7 6.38 6.64 -9.39
N SER A 8 5.76 7.19 -10.44
CA SER A 8 5.94 6.63 -11.77
C SER A 8 5.60 7.59 -12.90
N ARG A 9 5.98 7.18 -14.11
CA ARG A 9 5.75 7.91 -15.36
C ARG A 9 5.42 6.97 -16.50
N LYS A 10 4.44 7.34 -17.33
CA LYS A 10 4.13 6.72 -18.62
C LYS A 10 4.14 7.78 -19.73
N LEU A 11 4.31 7.37 -20.98
CA LEU A 11 4.11 8.23 -22.14
C LEU A 11 2.61 8.31 -22.46
N GLY A 12 2.11 9.51 -22.70
CA GLY A 12 0.74 9.80 -23.12
C GLY A 12 0.60 9.81 -24.64
N LYS A 13 -0.61 10.16 -25.12
CA LYS A 13 -0.99 10.11 -26.55
C LYS A 13 -0.39 11.25 -27.40
N LYS A 14 0.07 12.35 -26.80
CA LYS A 14 0.56 13.57 -27.48
C LYS A 14 1.98 13.97 -27.08
N GLU A 15 2.84 12.98 -26.82
CA GLU A 15 4.18 13.19 -26.22
C GLU A 15 4.18 13.75 -24.79
N ASP A 16 3.01 14.01 -24.22
CA ASP A 16 2.86 14.36 -22.81
C ASP A 16 3.30 13.21 -21.90
N PHE A 17 3.86 13.53 -20.75
CA PHE A 17 4.13 12.57 -19.69
C PHE A 17 2.92 12.44 -18.78
N ILE A 18 2.56 11.21 -18.43
CA ILE A 18 1.57 10.90 -17.40
C ILE A 18 2.32 10.49 -16.14
N TYR A 19 2.22 11.32 -15.12
CA TYR A 19 2.82 11.09 -13.82
C TYR A 19 1.82 10.50 -12.84
N PHE A 20 2.30 9.55 -12.05
CA PHE A 20 1.62 9.07 -10.85
C PHE A 20 2.43 9.53 -9.66
N ALA A 21 1.77 10.20 -8.72
CA ALA A 21 2.43 10.77 -7.54
C ALA A 21 1.63 10.44 -6.29
N VAL A 22 2.34 10.18 -5.18
CA VAL A 22 1.74 9.79 -3.90
C VAL A 22 2.02 10.87 -2.84
N ASN A 23 1.02 11.16 -2.01
CA ASN A 23 1.18 11.92 -0.76
C ASN A 23 1.52 10.94 0.37
N TYR A 24 2.58 11.24 1.12
CA TYR A 24 3.16 10.30 2.08
C TYR A 24 2.68 10.55 3.52
N ILE A 25 1.91 11.63 3.76
CA ILE A 25 1.36 11.99 5.09
C ILE A 25 -0.06 11.45 5.22
N ALA A 26 -0.88 11.72 4.20
CA ALA A 26 -2.22 11.18 4.06
C ALA A 26 -2.24 10.45 2.71
N PRO A 27 -2.06 9.11 2.69
CA PRO A 27 -1.91 8.36 1.45
C PRO A 27 -3.03 8.68 0.47
N SER A 28 -2.64 9.33 -0.60
CA SER A 28 -3.46 9.63 -1.77
C SER A 28 -2.57 9.56 -2.99
N MET A 29 -3.15 9.15 -4.11
CA MET A 29 -2.45 9.08 -5.38
C MET A 29 -3.13 10.00 -6.39
N ILE A 30 -2.35 10.83 -7.05
CA ILE A 30 -2.80 11.66 -8.16
C ILE A 30 -2.18 11.18 -9.46
N LYS A 31 -2.92 11.43 -10.53
CA LYS A 31 -2.43 11.33 -11.89
C LYS A 31 -2.38 12.73 -12.50
N VAL A 32 -1.25 13.09 -13.09
CA VAL A 32 -1.05 14.42 -13.71
C VAL A 32 -0.50 14.23 -15.12
N SER A 33 -1.08 14.95 -16.08
CA SER A 33 -0.53 15.04 -17.43
C SER A 33 0.31 16.31 -17.56
N SER A 34 1.52 16.20 -18.10
CA SER A 34 2.41 17.35 -18.29
C SER A 34 3.43 17.12 -19.39
N ASN A 35 3.79 18.19 -20.08
CA ASN A 35 4.81 18.18 -21.13
C ASN A 35 6.21 18.40 -20.54
N THR A 36 6.29 18.70 -19.24
CA THR A 36 7.56 18.82 -18.52
C THR A 36 8.04 17.44 -18.10
N LYS A 37 9.27 17.10 -18.49
CA LYS A 37 9.92 15.86 -18.05
C LYS A 37 10.40 16.00 -16.60
N LEU A 38 9.88 15.16 -15.71
CA LEU A 38 10.26 15.04 -14.31
C LEU A 38 10.94 13.71 -14.06
N CYS A 39 11.79 13.70 -13.04
CA CYS A 39 12.45 12.50 -12.53
C CYS A 39 11.57 11.81 -11.49
N PHE A 40 11.81 10.52 -11.30
CA PHE A 40 11.28 9.78 -10.15
C PHE A 40 11.67 10.50 -8.84
N ASN A 41 10.76 10.46 -7.85
CA ASN A 41 10.86 11.12 -6.55
C ASN A 41 10.88 12.67 -6.58
N SER A 42 10.65 13.29 -7.74
CA SER A 42 10.45 14.76 -7.81
C SER A 42 9.25 15.15 -6.95
N LYS A 43 9.41 16.21 -6.15
CA LYS A 43 8.31 16.78 -5.35
C LYS A 43 7.48 17.69 -6.24
N ILE A 44 6.18 17.46 -6.27
CA ILE A 44 5.20 18.35 -6.89
C ILE A 44 4.25 18.86 -5.81
N TYR A 45 3.79 20.09 -6.00
CA TYR A 45 2.88 20.75 -5.08
C TYR A 45 1.50 20.83 -5.72
N VAL A 46 0.47 20.53 -4.96
CA VAL A 46 -0.90 20.51 -5.46
C VAL A 46 -1.72 21.54 -4.72
N ASP A 47 -2.37 22.41 -5.46
CA ASP A 47 -3.39 23.33 -4.96
C ASP A 47 -4.66 23.11 -5.78
N ASP A 48 -5.73 22.68 -5.11
CA ASP A 48 -6.96 22.18 -5.73
C ASP A 48 -6.70 21.12 -6.82
N ASP A 49 -7.10 21.39 -8.07
CA ASP A 49 -6.93 20.50 -9.22
C ASP A 49 -5.62 20.75 -10.01
N ILE A 50 -4.74 21.63 -9.49
CA ILE A 50 -3.54 22.08 -10.21
C ILE A 50 -2.28 21.58 -9.52
N ALA A 51 -1.41 20.93 -10.30
CA ALA A 51 -0.07 20.55 -9.88
C ALA A 51 0.97 21.58 -10.32
N TYR A 52 1.97 21.81 -9.47
CA TYR A 52 3.08 22.71 -9.65
C TYR A 52 4.41 22.00 -9.42
N TYR A 53 5.42 22.35 -10.21
CA TYR A 53 6.80 21.93 -10.01
C TYR A 53 7.70 23.16 -10.01
N ASN A 54 8.50 23.35 -8.97
CA ASN A 54 9.34 24.55 -8.79
C ASN A 54 8.56 25.87 -8.97
N LYS A 55 7.37 25.95 -8.36
CA LYS A 55 6.44 27.11 -8.44
C LYS A 55 5.91 27.42 -9.86
N LYS A 56 6.13 26.55 -10.84
CA LYS A 56 5.58 26.65 -12.19
C LYS A 56 4.45 25.66 -12.38
N TYR A 57 3.43 26.05 -13.15
CA TYR A 57 2.36 25.16 -13.56
C TYR A 57 2.94 23.91 -14.21
N LEU A 58 2.54 22.75 -13.68
CA LEU A 58 2.94 21.45 -14.22
C LEU A 58 1.82 20.87 -15.09
N GLY A 59 0.59 20.89 -14.59
CA GLY A 59 -0.56 20.25 -15.22
C GLY A 59 -1.76 20.18 -14.29
N LYS A 60 -2.91 19.78 -14.82
CA LYS A 60 -4.08 19.44 -14.02
C LYS A 60 -4.05 18.00 -13.53
N ILE A 61 -4.64 17.77 -12.37
CA ILE A 61 -4.95 16.43 -11.88
C ILE A 61 -6.06 15.85 -12.75
N ILE A 62 -5.81 14.65 -13.30
CA ILE A 62 -6.75 13.95 -14.20
C ILE A 62 -7.35 12.70 -13.57
N ASP A 63 -6.83 12.26 -12.43
CA ASP A 63 -7.36 11.17 -11.62
C ASP A 63 -6.85 11.31 -10.19
N TYR A 64 -7.66 10.90 -9.21
CA TYR A 64 -7.38 11.02 -7.79
C TYR A 64 -7.91 9.80 -7.04
N LYS A 65 -7.08 9.21 -6.19
CA LYS A 65 -7.46 8.17 -5.23
C LYS A 65 -7.05 8.59 -3.83
N SER A 66 -7.93 8.38 -2.86
CA SER A 66 -7.65 8.68 -1.44
C SER A 66 -7.72 7.43 -0.59
N SER A 67 -6.89 7.35 0.44
CA SER A 67 -7.03 6.35 1.51
C SER A 67 -8.32 6.52 2.33
N SER A 68 -8.96 7.70 2.29
CA SER A 68 -10.26 7.93 2.93
C SER A 68 -11.40 7.13 2.30
N ASP A 69 -11.24 6.74 1.03
CA ASP A 69 -12.28 6.06 0.25
C ASP A 69 -12.19 4.54 0.39
N ILE A 70 -11.25 4.07 1.23
CA ILE A 70 -10.85 2.68 1.36
C ILE A 70 -11.27 2.14 2.71
N ILE A 71 -11.86 0.95 2.72
CA ILE A 71 -12.21 0.25 3.94
C ILE A 71 -10.97 -0.50 4.43
N VAL A 72 -10.56 -0.27 5.68
CA VAL A 72 -9.59 -1.14 6.34
C VAL A 72 -10.35 -2.12 7.23
N SER A 73 -10.21 -3.42 6.96
CA SER A 73 -10.78 -4.48 7.80
C SER A 73 -9.68 -5.17 8.60
N THR A 74 -9.99 -5.47 9.86
CA THR A 74 -9.11 -6.20 10.77
C THR A 74 -9.74 -7.49 11.28
N ASP A 75 -10.63 -8.10 10.49
CA ASP A 75 -11.48 -9.22 10.94
C ASP A 75 -11.02 -10.58 10.41
N TYR A 76 -10.04 -10.58 9.50
CA TYR A 76 -9.58 -11.77 8.79
C TYR A 76 -8.17 -12.17 9.18
N SER A 77 -7.87 -13.46 9.04
CA SER A 77 -6.49 -13.97 9.14
C SER A 77 -5.77 -13.78 7.81
N ILE A 78 -4.56 -13.21 7.83
CA ILE A 78 -3.74 -12.89 6.66
C ILE A 78 -2.30 -13.33 6.90
N LYS A 79 -1.72 -14.15 6.01
CA LYS A 79 -0.37 -14.71 6.21
C LYS A 79 0.72 -13.66 6.36
N TYR A 80 0.75 -12.67 5.47
CA TYR A 80 1.78 -11.63 5.45
C TYR A 80 1.47 -10.43 6.34
N THR A 81 0.61 -10.57 7.36
CA THR A 81 0.11 -9.47 8.21
C THR A 81 -0.79 -8.49 7.48
N GLY A 82 -0.50 -8.14 6.24
CA GLY A 82 -1.31 -7.27 5.41
C GLY A 82 -1.71 -7.94 4.09
N GLY A 83 -2.73 -7.37 3.46
CA GLY A 83 -3.14 -7.72 2.11
C GLY A 83 -4.25 -6.80 1.63
N TYR A 84 -4.77 -7.06 0.43
CA TYR A 84 -5.79 -6.21 -0.18
C TYR A 84 -6.76 -7.04 -1.01
N SER A 85 -7.98 -6.52 -1.19
CA SER A 85 -8.99 -7.16 -2.04
C SER A 85 -8.61 -7.05 -3.52
N LEU A 86 -9.12 -7.97 -4.34
CA LEU A 86 -8.92 -7.96 -5.79
C LEU A 86 -9.29 -6.63 -6.45
N ASP A 87 -10.37 -5.98 -5.98
CA ASP A 87 -10.84 -4.69 -6.49
C ASP A 87 -10.15 -3.47 -5.85
N GLY A 88 -9.29 -3.69 -4.84
CA GLY A 88 -8.56 -2.67 -4.12
C GLY A 88 -9.41 -1.75 -3.24
N LYS A 89 -10.70 -2.04 -3.01
CA LYS A 89 -11.58 -1.23 -2.14
C LYS A 89 -11.45 -1.55 -0.66
N LYS A 90 -10.89 -2.72 -0.34
CA LYS A 90 -10.66 -3.16 1.02
C LYS A 90 -9.19 -3.52 1.20
N ILE A 91 -8.60 -3.01 2.27
CA ILE A 91 -7.28 -3.39 2.75
C ILE A 91 -7.45 -4.19 4.03
N PHE A 92 -6.68 -5.25 4.17
CA PHE A 92 -6.70 -6.13 5.31
C PHE A 92 -5.46 -5.91 6.16
N LEU A 93 -5.66 -5.84 7.47
CA LEU A 93 -4.61 -6.05 8.46
C LEU A 93 -5.03 -7.28 9.27
N ASP A 94 -4.12 -8.23 9.47
CA ASP A 94 -4.42 -9.48 10.17
C ASP A 94 -5.09 -9.19 11.52
N LYS A 95 -6.17 -9.93 11.79
CA LYS A 95 -7.01 -9.73 12.97
C LYS A 95 -6.26 -9.85 14.30
N ASN A 96 -5.15 -10.57 14.31
CA ASN A 96 -4.30 -10.78 15.46
C ASN A 96 -3.07 -9.89 15.49
N PHE A 97 -2.79 -9.16 14.41
CA PHE A 97 -1.70 -8.21 14.41
C PHE A 97 -2.05 -7.02 15.31
N PRO A 98 -1.11 -6.52 16.14
CA PRO A 98 -1.36 -5.38 17.00
C PRO A 98 -1.65 -4.12 16.18
N LYS A 99 -2.74 -3.41 16.52
CA LYS A 99 -3.17 -2.18 15.83
C LYS A 99 -2.33 -0.96 16.24
N SER A 100 -1.69 -1.06 17.40
CA SER A 100 -0.68 -0.13 17.86
C SER A 100 0.51 -0.89 18.39
N ILE A 101 1.71 -0.47 18.00
CA ILE A 101 2.97 -1.00 18.50
C ILE A 101 3.81 0.14 19.09
N THR A 102 4.74 -0.20 19.98
CA THR A 102 5.68 0.78 20.54
C THR A 102 7.08 0.47 20.07
N VAL A 103 7.68 1.41 19.33
CA VAL A 103 9.06 1.32 18.84
C VAL A 103 9.87 2.41 19.51
N LYS A 104 10.84 2.01 20.35
CA LYS A 104 11.71 2.94 21.10
C LYS A 104 10.92 4.02 21.87
N GLY A 105 9.82 3.62 22.51
CA GLY A 105 8.97 4.52 23.31
C GLY A 105 8.00 5.38 22.50
N LYS A 106 7.94 5.23 21.18
CA LYS A 106 6.98 5.91 20.31
C LYS A 106 5.91 4.97 19.82
N ALA A 107 4.65 5.38 19.93
CA ALA A 107 3.52 4.64 19.40
C ALA A 107 3.47 4.74 17.87
N VAL A 108 3.21 3.62 17.20
CA VAL A 108 2.92 3.55 15.77
C VAL A 108 1.57 2.88 15.59
N ASN A 109 0.69 3.51 14.83
CA ASN A 109 -0.55 2.91 14.38
C ASN A 109 -0.27 2.04 13.15
N THR A 110 -0.48 0.73 13.25
CA THR A 110 -0.18 -0.22 12.17
C THR A 110 -1.27 -0.25 11.09
N VAL A 111 -2.48 0.23 11.40
CA VAL A 111 -3.48 0.54 10.39
C VAL A 111 -2.98 1.65 9.47
N ASP A 112 -2.29 2.64 10.04
CA ASP A 112 -1.70 3.71 9.22
C ASP A 112 -0.47 3.20 8.48
N SER A 113 0.52 2.64 9.18
CA SER A 113 1.80 2.29 8.53
C SER A 113 1.67 1.11 7.55
N ILE A 114 1.05 0.00 7.97
CA ILE A 114 0.97 -1.21 7.14
C ILE A 114 -0.20 -1.09 6.16
N ALA A 115 -1.44 -0.94 6.64
CA ALA A 115 -2.59 -0.99 5.74
C ALA A 115 -2.63 0.23 4.79
N ARG A 116 -2.47 1.46 5.29
CA ARG A 116 -2.63 2.66 4.45
C ARG A 116 -1.37 3.07 3.68
N HIS A 117 -0.19 3.01 4.30
CA HIS A 117 1.04 3.47 3.64
C HIS A 117 1.76 2.36 2.86
N HIS A 118 1.61 1.09 3.24
CA HIS A 118 2.21 -0.04 2.52
C HIS A 118 1.21 -0.72 1.59
N GLU A 119 0.24 -1.47 2.11
CA GLU A 119 -0.66 -2.34 1.32
C GLU A 119 -1.46 -1.57 0.26
N LEU A 120 -2.07 -0.44 0.64
CA LEU A 120 -2.86 0.38 -0.29
C LEU A 120 -2.02 0.94 -1.44
N VAL A 121 -0.82 1.44 -1.14
CA VAL A 121 0.08 1.99 -2.16
C VAL A 121 0.58 0.89 -3.08
N GLU A 122 0.88 -0.28 -2.55
CA GLU A 122 1.25 -1.46 -3.34
C GLU A 122 0.13 -1.84 -4.32
N LYS A 123 -1.11 -1.94 -3.82
CA LYS A 123 -2.29 -2.22 -4.64
C LYS A 123 -2.49 -1.18 -5.74
N TRP A 124 -2.39 0.11 -5.42
CA TRP A 124 -2.48 1.16 -6.44
C TRP A 124 -1.46 1.00 -7.55
N MET A 125 -0.22 0.64 -7.22
CA MET A 125 0.82 0.42 -8.21
C MET A 125 0.55 -0.85 -9.05
N ILE A 126 0.06 -1.92 -8.44
CA ILE A 126 -0.35 -3.14 -9.16
C ILE A 126 -1.50 -2.85 -10.12
N ASP A 127 -2.51 -2.09 -9.70
CA ASP A 127 -3.66 -1.71 -10.55
C ASP A 127 -3.24 -0.82 -11.73
N LEU A 128 -2.12 -0.08 -11.59
CA LEU A 128 -1.49 0.64 -12.69
C LEU A 128 -0.70 -0.27 -13.63
N GLY A 129 -0.66 -1.58 -13.38
CA GLY A 129 0.02 -2.59 -14.18
C GLY A 129 1.51 -2.73 -13.87
N TYR A 130 1.98 -2.26 -12.71
CA TYR A 130 3.36 -2.52 -12.28
C TYR A 130 3.47 -3.91 -11.63
N LYS A 131 4.62 -4.57 -11.84
CA LYS A 131 4.94 -5.86 -11.21
C LYS A 131 5.02 -5.72 -9.68
N TYR A 132 4.62 -6.76 -8.95
CA TYR A 132 4.61 -6.77 -7.48
C TYR A 132 5.94 -6.29 -6.89
N ALA A 133 7.08 -6.82 -7.34
CA ALA A 133 8.40 -6.43 -6.80
C ALA A 133 8.76 -4.93 -6.99
N TYR A 134 8.19 -4.25 -8.00
CA TYR A 134 8.35 -2.79 -8.11
C TYR A 134 7.37 -2.06 -7.20
N SER A 135 6.09 -2.47 -7.23
CA SER A 135 5.04 -1.93 -6.38
C SER A 135 5.40 -1.99 -4.89
N HIS A 136 5.89 -3.14 -4.43
CA HIS A 136 6.34 -3.37 -3.06
C HIS A 136 7.45 -2.39 -2.64
N ARG A 137 8.45 -2.16 -3.50
CA ARG A 137 9.53 -1.21 -3.20
C ARG A 137 9.03 0.23 -3.06
N ILE A 138 8.01 0.62 -3.84
CA ILE A 138 7.39 1.93 -3.73
C ILE A 138 6.61 2.03 -2.41
N ALA A 139 5.79 1.03 -2.10
CA ALA A 139 5.04 0.94 -0.85
C ALA A 139 5.96 1.03 0.39
N THR A 140 7.02 0.23 0.44
CA THR A 140 8.03 0.30 1.52
C THR A 140 8.69 1.67 1.64
N SER A 141 8.91 2.36 0.52
CA SER A 141 9.47 3.73 0.53
C SER A 141 8.49 4.74 1.14
N VAL A 142 7.19 4.60 0.85
CA VAL A 142 6.14 5.44 1.42
C VAL A 142 5.98 5.17 2.92
N GLU A 143 5.89 3.90 3.32
CA GLU A 143 5.86 3.51 4.73
C GLU A 143 7.08 4.02 5.48
N ARG A 144 8.29 3.88 4.92
CA ARG A 144 9.52 4.36 5.54
C ARG A 144 9.50 5.86 5.82
N GLU A 145 9.02 6.67 4.89
CA GLU A 145 8.93 8.11 5.10
C GLU A 145 7.91 8.42 6.21
N PHE A 146 6.75 7.75 6.21
CA PHE A 146 5.75 7.91 7.27
C PHE A 146 6.33 7.61 8.64
N ILE A 147 7.03 6.47 8.80
CA ILE A 147 7.73 6.11 10.03
C ILE A 147 8.80 7.14 10.40
N SER A 148 9.53 7.65 9.41
CA SER A 148 10.54 8.70 9.62
C SER A 148 9.92 10.02 10.08
N MET A 149 8.72 10.37 9.60
CA MET A 149 7.96 11.56 10.04
C MET A 149 7.46 11.43 11.49
N LEU A 150 7.20 10.22 11.97
CA LEU A 150 6.97 9.95 13.40
C LEU A 150 8.28 10.07 14.24
N GLY A 151 9.41 10.33 13.57
CA GLY A 151 10.75 10.41 14.17
C GLY A 151 11.23 9.05 14.67
N ILE A 152 10.83 7.97 14.00
CA ILE A 152 11.24 6.60 14.33
C ILE A 152 12.28 6.17 13.29
N ASN A 153 13.35 5.53 13.75
CA ASN A 153 14.35 4.96 12.85
C ASN A 153 13.75 3.75 12.12
N TRP A 154 13.86 3.73 10.79
CA TRP A 154 13.35 2.65 9.95
C TRP A 154 13.83 1.27 10.40
N ASN A 155 15.11 1.10 10.74
CA ASN A 155 15.66 -0.21 11.09
C ASN A 155 15.12 -0.71 12.42
N ASP A 156 14.84 0.17 13.38
CA ASP A 156 14.21 -0.20 14.65
C ASP A 156 12.77 -0.66 14.43
N TYR A 157 12.04 0.02 13.55
CA TYR A 157 10.67 -0.34 13.16
C TYR A 157 10.63 -1.66 12.38
N ASP A 158 11.45 -1.80 11.34
CA ASP A 158 11.54 -2.99 10.49
C ASP A 158 11.94 -4.23 11.30
N LYS A 159 12.93 -4.10 12.19
CA LYS A 159 13.30 -5.18 13.12
C LYS A 159 12.16 -5.55 14.07
N TYR A 160 11.40 -4.56 14.55
CA TYR A 160 10.26 -4.81 15.42
C TYR A 160 9.13 -5.55 14.67
N LEU A 161 8.79 -5.09 13.47
CA LEU A 161 7.80 -5.72 12.60
C LEU A 161 8.21 -7.13 12.20
N GLY A 162 9.48 -7.34 11.81
CA GLY A 162 9.99 -8.64 11.35
C GLY A 162 9.75 -9.78 12.35
N ARG A 163 9.78 -9.49 13.66
CA ARG A 163 9.42 -10.47 14.69
C ARG A 163 7.93 -10.86 14.62
N HIS A 164 7.05 -9.87 14.54
CA HIS A 164 5.60 -10.11 14.47
C HIS A 164 5.19 -10.73 13.14
N LEU A 165 5.84 -10.35 12.02
CA LEU A 165 5.64 -10.95 10.70
C LEU A 165 5.95 -12.45 10.74
N HIS A 166 7.07 -12.83 11.36
CA HIS A 166 7.47 -14.23 11.48
C HIS A 166 6.53 -15.04 12.38
N GLU A 167 6.11 -14.47 13.51
CA GLU A 167 5.12 -15.08 14.40
C GLU A 167 3.78 -15.26 13.69
N ASN A 168 3.31 -14.22 13.00
CA ASN A 168 2.05 -14.25 12.25
C ASN A 168 2.08 -15.29 11.13
N TYR A 169 3.18 -15.36 10.37
CA TYR A 169 3.34 -16.31 9.28
C TYR A 169 3.25 -17.78 9.74
N ARG A 170 3.77 -18.08 10.93
CA ARG A 170 3.74 -19.43 11.52
C ARG A 170 2.36 -19.85 12.01
N ARG A 171 1.44 -18.91 12.23
CA ARG A 171 0.09 -19.24 12.67
C ARG A 171 -0.69 -19.88 11.54
N LYS A 172 -1.54 -20.84 11.90
CA LYS A 172 -2.50 -21.42 10.97
C LYS A 172 -3.57 -20.38 10.64
N LEU A 173 -3.95 -20.29 9.37
CA LEU A 173 -5.07 -19.45 8.95
C LEU A 173 -6.41 -20.06 9.39
N GLU A 174 -7.32 -19.19 9.85
CA GLU A 174 -8.66 -19.56 10.27
C GLU A 174 -9.68 -19.08 9.23
N ASN A 175 -9.75 -17.76 9.01
CA ASN A 175 -10.71 -17.12 8.12
C ASN A 175 -10.02 -16.12 7.17
N SER A 176 -9.50 -16.61 6.05
CA SER A 176 -8.92 -15.73 5.01
C SER A 176 -10.04 -15.05 4.21
N PRO A 177 -9.87 -13.80 3.74
CA PRO A 177 -10.88 -13.14 2.92
C PRO A 177 -11.07 -13.89 1.59
N LEU A 178 -12.33 -14.06 1.17
CA LEU A 178 -12.67 -14.71 -0.11
C LEU A 178 -12.14 -13.93 -1.32
N ASP A 179 -12.05 -12.61 -1.18
CA ASP A 179 -11.63 -11.66 -2.21
C ASP A 179 -10.17 -11.21 -2.06
N LEU A 180 -9.36 -11.91 -1.24
CA LEU A 180 -7.94 -11.60 -1.07
C LEU A 180 -7.19 -11.74 -2.40
N ASP A 181 -6.50 -10.67 -2.81
CA ASP A 181 -5.64 -10.69 -3.98
C ASP A 181 -4.39 -11.54 -3.71
N LEU A 182 -4.16 -12.55 -4.55
CA LEU A 182 -3.10 -13.53 -4.35
C LEU A 182 -1.78 -13.16 -5.05
N ILE A 183 -1.72 -12.03 -5.76
CA ILE A 183 -0.51 -11.60 -6.50
C ILE A 183 0.75 -11.62 -5.62
N PRO A 184 0.77 -11.09 -4.37
CA PRO A 184 1.96 -11.10 -3.53
C PRO A 184 2.53 -12.51 -3.32
N TYR A 185 1.65 -13.47 -3.03
CA TYR A 185 2.02 -14.85 -2.74
C TYR A 185 2.46 -15.61 -3.99
N VAL A 186 1.81 -15.35 -5.13
CA VAL A 186 2.16 -15.96 -6.43
C VAL A 186 3.51 -15.46 -6.91
N GLU A 187 3.76 -14.14 -6.90
CA GLU A 187 5.03 -13.58 -7.35
C GLU A 187 6.19 -13.89 -6.38
N SER A 188 5.91 -14.04 -5.08
CA SER A 188 6.90 -14.52 -4.10
C SER A 188 7.13 -16.04 -4.14
N LYS A 189 6.34 -16.78 -4.93
CA LYS A 189 6.36 -18.25 -5.02
C LYS A 189 6.12 -18.96 -3.69
N ASP A 190 5.31 -18.38 -2.81
CA ASP A 190 4.99 -18.97 -1.52
C ASP A 190 3.85 -19.99 -1.64
N THR A 191 4.23 -21.21 -2.04
CA THR A 191 3.29 -22.30 -2.26
C THR A 191 2.62 -22.80 -0.96
N LEU A 192 3.28 -22.63 0.19
CA LEU A 192 2.73 -23.02 1.49
C LEU A 192 1.63 -22.06 1.92
N ALA A 193 1.88 -20.75 1.86
CA ALA A 193 0.85 -19.75 2.14
C ALA A 193 -0.34 -19.90 1.19
N LEU A 194 -0.11 -20.09 -0.11
CA LEU A 194 -1.17 -20.31 -1.09
C LEU A 194 -2.03 -21.53 -0.79
N LYS A 195 -1.44 -22.62 -0.30
CA LYS A 195 -2.18 -23.82 0.11
C LYS A 195 -3.06 -23.53 1.32
N GLU A 196 -2.49 -22.92 2.36
CA GLU A 196 -3.25 -22.62 3.59
C GLU A 196 -4.39 -21.62 3.36
N ILE A 197 -4.19 -20.60 2.52
CA ILE A 197 -5.24 -19.63 2.16
C ILE A 197 -6.43 -20.37 1.52
N LYS A 198 -6.16 -21.29 0.59
CA LYS A 198 -7.21 -22.09 -0.07
C LYS A 198 -7.96 -22.98 0.92
N GLU A 199 -7.25 -23.65 1.82
CA GLU A 199 -7.86 -24.49 2.86
C GLU A 199 -8.76 -23.70 3.80
N SER A 200 -8.31 -22.51 4.22
CA SER A 200 -9.08 -21.59 5.07
C SER A 200 -10.35 -21.08 4.37
N ILE A 201 -10.25 -20.69 3.09
CA ILE A 201 -11.40 -20.26 2.29
C ILE A 201 -12.42 -21.38 2.12
N ASN A 202 -11.97 -22.60 1.80
CA ASN A 202 -12.87 -23.74 1.61
C ASN A 202 -13.62 -24.09 2.89
N THR A 203 -12.95 -24.02 4.05
CA THR A 203 -13.58 -24.25 5.35
C THR A 203 -14.69 -23.24 5.61
N MET A 204 -14.44 -21.95 5.37
CA MET A 204 -15.46 -20.90 5.50
C MET A 204 -16.67 -21.12 4.58
N ILE A 205 -16.45 -21.54 3.33
CA ILE A 205 -17.56 -21.79 2.39
C ILE A 205 -18.45 -22.93 2.88
N ILE A 206 -17.86 -23.99 3.43
CA ILE A 206 -18.61 -25.12 4.00
C ILE A 206 -19.43 -24.65 5.21
N ASP A 207 -18.83 -23.86 6.11
CA ASP A 207 -19.51 -23.35 7.31
C ASP A 207 -20.69 -22.42 6.97
N ILE A 208 -20.61 -21.65 5.87
CA ILE A 208 -21.71 -20.78 5.40
C ILE A 208 -22.85 -21.60 4.76
N ALA A 209 -22.56 -22.78 4.21
CA ALA A 209 -23.52 -23.62 3.50
C ALA A 209 -24.34 -24.55 4.42
N GLN A 210 -24.06 -24.57 5.72
CA GLN A 210 -24.77 -25.35 6.75
C GLN A 210 -25.79 -24.50 7.51
#